data_AF-X1IMR1-F1
#
_entry.id   AF-X1IMR1-F1
#
_cell.length_a   1.000
_cell.length_b   1.000
_cell.length_c   1.000
_cell.angle_alpha   90.00
_cell.angle_beta   90.00
_cell.angle_gamma   90.00
#
_symmetry.space_group_name_H-M   'P 1'
#
loop_
_entity.id
_entity.type
_entity.pdbx_description
1 polymer ?
#
loop_
_entity_poly.entity_id
_entity_poly.type
_entity_poly.pdbx_seq_one_letter_code
_entity_poly.pdbx_strand_id
1 'polypeptide(L)' 'MAFIFALALAVYNATLTPSLSYQSADGNELATVCYTQGLAHSTGYPLYTWLGKLFTFIPVS' A
#
# COMPACT_ATOMS: atom_id res chain seq x y z
N MET A 1 -6.36 16.14 -18.07
CA MET A 1 -6.50 15.07 -17.05
C MET A 1 -5.42 13.99 -17.19
N ALA A 2 -5.25 13.36 -18.36
CA ALA A 2 -4.26 12.28 -18.54
C ALA A 2 -2.81 12.69 -18.21
N PHE A 3 -2.38 13.90 -18.60
CA PHE A 3 -1.04 14.39 -18.27
C PHE A 3 -0.81 14.54 -16.76
N ILE A 4 -1.79 15.10 -16.04
CA ILE A 4 -1.72 15.27 -14.58
C ILE A 4 -1.66 13.91 -13.89
N PHE A 5 -2.47 12.95 -14.34
CA PHE A 5 -2.44 11.58 -13.83
C PHE A 5 -1.08 10.92 -14.05
N ALA A 6 -0.53 10.99 -15.26
CA ALA A 6 0.76 10.39 -15.59
C ALA A 6 1.90 11.02 -14.78
N LEU A 7 1.88 12.35 -14.61
CA LEU A 7 2.87 13.06 -13.78
C LEU A 7 2.77 12.65 -12.31
N ALA A 8 1.55 12.60 -11.76
CA ALA A 8 1.33 12.17 -10.38
C ALA A 8 1.78 10.71 -10.16
N LEU A 9 1.48 9.82 -11.10
CA LEU A 9 1.90 8.42 -11.04
C LEU A 9 3.43 8.28 -11.12
N ALA A 10 4.10 9.06 -11.97
CA ALA A 10 5.55 9.05 -12.08
C ALA A 10 6.23 9.53 -10.78
N VAL A 11 5.73 10.64 -10.19
CA VAL A 11 6.22 11.14 -8.90
C VAL A 11 5.98 10.14 -7.78
N TYR A 12 4.80 9.50 -7.75
CA TYR A 12 4.49 8.44 -6.80
C TYR A 12 5.50 7.29 -6.91
N ASN A 13 5.75 6.75 -8.10
CA ASN A 13 6.72 5.67 -8.28
C ASN A 13 8.16 6.07 -7.91
N ALA A 14 8.55 7.31 -8.16
CA ALA A 14 9.88 7.81 -7.81
C ALA A 14 10.07 8.03 -6.30
N THR A 15 8.98 8.27 -5.56
CA THR A 15 9.00 8.57 -4.12
C THR A 15 8.48 7.43 -3.25
N LEU A 16 7.94 6.37 -3.85
CA LEU A 16 7.47 5.17 -3.17
C LEU A 16 8.62 4.56 -2.38
N THR A 17 8.37 4.20 -1.13
CA THR A 17 9.35 3.66 -0.16
C THR A 17 9.77 2.23 -0.53
N PRO A 18 10.89 2.04 -1.26
CA PRO A 18 11.29 0.71 -1.75
C PRO A 18 11.78 -0.17 -0.59
N SER A 19 12.36 0.49 0.42
CA SER A 19 12.84 -0.10 1.66
C SER A 19 11.75 -0.79 2.46
N LEU A 20 10.51 -0.27 2.41
CA LEU A 20 9.37 -0.82 3.14
C LEU A 20 8.62 -1.88 2.33
N SER A 21 8.57 -1.74 1.01
CA SER A 21 7.74 -2.59 0.15
C SER A 21 8.51 -3.79 -0.43
N TYR A 22 9.60 -3.54 -1.16
CA TYR A 22 10.31 -4.57 -1.92
C TYR A 22 11.55 -5.10 -1.19
N GLN A 23 12.24 -4.23 -0.44
CA GLN A 23 13.49 -4.59 0.24
C GLN A 23 13.27 -5.07 1.68
N SER A 24 12.09 -4.87 2.27
CA SER A 24 11.70 -5.43 3.56
C SER A 24 10.85 -6.68 3.37
N ALA A 25 11.12 -7.71 4.15
CA ALA A 25 10.27 -8.90 4.22
C ALA A 25 8.86 -8.58 4.74
N ASP A 26 8.73 -7.53 5.56
CA ASP A 26 7.47 -7.10 6.17
C ASP A 26 6.51 -6.52 5.13
N GLY A 27 7.00 -6.05 3.97
CA GLY A 27 6.14 -5.48 2.92
C GLY A 27 5.05 -6.44 2.44
N ASN A 28 5.38 -7.73 2.33
CA ASN A 28 4.43 -8.79 1.97
C ASN A 28 3.44 -9.08 3.10
N GLU A 29 3.90 -9.04 4.35
CA GLU A 29 3.05 -9.19 5.52
C GLU A 29 2.03 -8.04 5.58
N LEU A 30 2.48 -6.79 5.41
CA LEU A 30 1.63 -5.59 5.39
C LEU A 30 0.54 -5.65 4.32
N ALA A 31 0.87 -6.10 3.10
CA ALA A 31 -0.12 -6.30 2.04
C ALA A 31 -1.14 -7.39 2.41
N THR A 32 -0.67 -8.49 2.99
CA THR A 32 -1.53 -9.61 3.41
C THR A 32 -2.50 -9.21 4.52
N VAL A 33 -2.04 -8.48 5.54
CA VAL A 33 -2.91 -8.04 6.65
C VAL A 33 -3.95 -7.01 6.19
N CYS A 34 -3.67 -6.18 5.18
CA CYS A 34 -4.69 -5.31 4.58
C CYS A 34 -5.84 -6.12 3.99
N TYR A 35 -5.55 -7.24 3.30
CA TYR A 35 -6.55 -8.12 2.72
C TYR A 35 -7.34 -8.89 3.78
N THR A 36 -6.64 -9.52 4.73
CA THR A 36 -7.23 -10.40 5.76
C THR A 36 -7.78 -9.67 6.97
N GLN A 37 -7.53 -8.36 7.10
CA GLN A 37 -7.81 -7.56 8.30
C GLN A 37 -7.05 -8.05 9.55
N GLY A 38 -5.84 -8.58 9.35
CA GLY A 38 -4.94 -8.97 10.42
C GLY A 38 -4.23 -7.79 11.10
N LEU A 39 -3.47 -8.08 12.15
CA LEU A 39 -2.63 -7.11 12.86
C LEU A 39 -1.17 -7.51 12.68
N ALA A 40 -0.40 -6.76 11.89
CA ALA A 40 1.02 -7.04 11.67
C ALA A 40 1.79 -6.93 13.00
N HIS A 41 1.82 -5.74 13.63
CA HIS A 41 2.45 -5.56 14.95
C HIS A 41 1.66 -4.58 15.85
N SER A 42 1.91 -4.62 17.17
CA SER A 42 1.14 -3.87 18.18
C SER A 42 1.25 -2.34 18.07
N THR A 43 0.10 -1.68 18.32
CA THR A 43 -0.26 -0.24 18.25
C THR A 43 0.28 0.60 17.10
N GLY A 44 -0.62 1.09 16.24
CA GLY A 44 -0.35 2.01 15.12
C GLY A 44 -0.79 1.44 13.75
N TYR A 45 -0.78 0.12 13.62
CA TYR A 45 -1.15 -0.59 12.39
C TYR A 45 -2.64 -0.59 12.00
N PRO A 46 -3.65 -0.53 12.92
CA PRO A 46 -5.06 -0.67 12.53
C PRO A 46 -5.53 0.35 11.48
N LEU A 47 -5.08 1.61 11.58
CA LEU A 47 -5.45 2.65 10.62
C LEU A 47 -4.92 2.33 9.22
N TYR A 48 -3.65 1.94 9.12
CA TYR A 48 -3.01 1.59 7.85
C TYR A 48 -3.65 0.33 7.23
N THR A 49 -3.98 -0.68 8.05
CA THR A 49 -4.69 -1.89 7.61
C THR A 49 -6.07 -1.55 7.03
N TRP A 50 -6.83 -0.65 7.66
CA TRP A 50 -8.15 -0.25 7.16
C TRP A 50 -8.07 0.58 5.89
N LEU A 51 -7.13 1.53 5.81
CA LEU A 51 -6.90 2.29 4.57
C LEU A 51 -6.48 1.36 3.43
N GLY A 52 -5.56 0.43 3.68
CA GLY A 52 -5.12 -0.57 2.70
C GLY A 52 -6.27 -1.48 2.23
N LYS A 53 -7.22 -1.82 3.10
CA LYS A 53 -8.41 -2.61 2.73
C LYS A 53 -9.23 -1.94 1.64
N LEU A 54 -9.35 -0.62 1.65
CA LEU A 54 -10.09 0.13 0.62
C LEU A 54 -9.50 -0.12 -0.78
N PHE A 55 -8.17 -0.23 -0.88
CA PHE A 55 -7.49 -0.51 -2.15
C PHE A 55 -7.73 -1.94 -2.64
N THR A 56 -8.05 -2.89 -1.75
CA THR A 56 -8.40 -4.27 -2.17
C THR A 56 -9.73 -4.35 -2.93
N PHE A 57 -10.56 -3.30 -2.86
CA PHE A 57 -11.82 -3.21 -3.61
C PHE A 57 -11.66 -2.57 -4.98
N ILE A 58 -10.47 -2.08 -5.35
CA ILE A 58 -10.22 -1.54 -6.69
C ILE A 58 -10.18 -2.73 -7.66
N PRO A 59 -11.14 -2.85 -8.59
CA PRO A 59 -11.12 -3.92 -9.57
C PRO A 59 -9.93 -3.71 -10.52
N VAL A 60 -9.02 -4.69 -10.55
CA VAL A 60 -7.99 -4.76 -11.58
C VAL A 60 -8.58 -5.57 -12.72
N SER A 61 -9.26 -4.87 -13.62
CA SER A 61 -9.87 -5.42 -14.84
C SER A 61 -8.88 -5.50 -15.98
#